data_AF-A0A0U3MLM6-F1
#
_entry.id   AF-A0A0U3MLM6-F1
#
_cell.length_a   1.000
_cell.length_b   1.000
_cell.length_c   1.000
_cell.angle_alpha   90.00
_cell.angle_beta   90.00
_cell.angle_gamma   90.00
#
_symmetry.space_group_name_H-M   'P 1'
#
loop_
_entity.id
_entity.type
_entity.pdbx_description
1 polymer ?
#
loop_
_entity_poly.entity_id
_entity_poly.type
_entity_poly.pdbx_seq_one_letter_code
_entity_poly.pdbx_strand_id
1 'polypeptide(L)'
;MNQGSIEDLTNEEIKELQECSDLIFVETVVDGFFEVKVKSPTEMFPTDIFYTREYIGEFLMSKYKLHILIESNNGMFLYQPNRLGEK
;
A
#
# COMPACT_ATOMS: atom_id res chain seq x y z
N MET A 1 9.64 -5.60 5.19
CA MET A 1 8.29 -5.73 4.63
C MET A 1 7.59 -6.77 5.47
N ASN A 2 6.43 -6.42 6.00
CA ASN A 2 5.61 -7.32 6.78
C ASN A 2 4.45 -7.75 5.89
N GLN A 3 4.11 -9.04 5.90
CA GLN A 3 2.98 -9.60 5.18
C GLN A 3 2.07 -10.32 6.17
N GLY A 4 0.76 -10.32 5.93
CA GLY A 4 -0.20 -10.97 6.80
C GLY A 4 -1.57 -11.11 6.14
N SER A 5 -2.49 -11.76 6.85
CA SER A 5 -3.90 -11.78 6.50
C SER A 5 -4.63 -10.64 7.22
N ILE A 6 -5.54 -9.96 6.53
CA ILE A 6 -6.47 -8.99 7.12
C ILE A 6 -7.42 -9.71 8.09
N GLU A 7 -7.74 -10.99 7.86
CA GLU A 7 -8.60 -11.79 8.73
C GLU A 7 -7.99 -12.03 10.13
N ASP A 8 -6.66 -11.92 10.25
CA ASP A 8 -5.95 -12.03 11.52
C ASP A 8 -5.95 -10.72 12.32
N LEU A 9 -6.45 -9.62 11.73
CA LEU A 9 -6.48 -8.30 12.34
C LEU A 9 -7.90 -7.92 12.76
N THR A 10 -8.00 -7.23 13.89
CA THR A 10 -9.22 -6.55 14.29
C THR A 10 -9.48 -5.32 13.40
N ASN A 11 -10.73 -4.88 13.35
CA ASN A 11 -11.10 -3.66 12.63
C ASN A 11 -10.31 -2.42 13.11
N GLU A 12 -9.94 -2.39 14.40
CA GLU A 12 -9.12 -1.32 14.97
C GLU A 12 -7.69 -1.37 14.43
N GLU A 13 -7.06 -2.54 14.41
CA GLU A 13 -5.71 -2.73 13.87
C GLU A 13 -5.64 -2.45 12.36
N ILE A 14 -6.67 -2.84 11.59
CA ILE A 14 -6.77 -2.51 10.16
C ILE A 14 -6.81 -0.98 9.98
N LYS A 15 -7.64 -0.30 10.77
CA LYS A 15 -7.77 1.15 10.73
C LYS A 15 -6.46 1.84 11.09
N GLU A 16 -5.78 1.40 12.15
CA GLU A 16 -4.47 1.93 12.54
C GLU A 16 -3.43 1.72 11.44
N LEU A 17 -3.40 0.55 10.80
CA LEU A 17 -2.49 0.25 9.70
C LEU A 17 -2.73 1.17 8.50
N GLN A 18 -4.00 1.38 8.14
CA GLN A 18 -4.37 2.31 7.08
C GLN A 18 -4.06 3.76 7.46
N GLU A 19 -4.26 4.17 8.71
CA GLU A 19 -3.95 5.52 9.22
C GLU A 19 -2.45 5.83 9.23
N CYS A 20 -1.62 4.83 9.54
CA CYS A 20 -0.16 4.95 9.51
C CYS A 20 0.44 4.93 8.09
N SER A 21 -0.35 4.61 7.07
CA SER A 21 0.12 4.47 5.69
C SER A 21 0.00 5.77 4.90
N ASP A 22 1.08 6.19 4.25
CA ASP A 22 1.09 7.37 3.38
C ASP A 22 0.44 7.07 2.02
N LEU A 23 0.59 5.82 1.56
CA LEU A 23 0.13 5.33 0.27
C LEU A 23 -0.47 3.93 0.43
N ILE A 24 -1.68 3.73 -0.06
CA ILE A 24 -2.37 2.44 0.02
C ILE A 24 -2.76 2.00 -1.40
N PHE A 25 -2.25 0.85 -1.84
CA PHE A 25 -2.72 0.18 -3.04
C PHE A 25 -3.76 -0.86 -2.67
N VAL A 26 -4.92 -0.85 -3.32
CA VAL A 26 -5.99 -1.82 -3.10
C VAL A 26 -6.21 -2.58 -4.41
N GLU A 27 -5.98 -3.88 -4.39
CA GLU A 27 -6.24 -4.74 -5.55
C GLU A 27 -7.73 -4.74 -5.86
N THR A 28 -8.04 -4.53 -7.14
CA THR A 28 -9.40 -4.50 -7.64
C THR A 28 -9.98 -5.92 -7.72
N VAL A 29 -11.22 -6.01 -8.19
CA VAL A 29 -11.84 -7.31 -8.54
C VAL A 29 -11.13 -8.01 -9.71
N VAL A 30 -10.30 -7.28 -10.47
CA VAL A 30 -9.45 -7.84 -11.52
C VAL A 30 -8.07 -8.06 -10.94
N ASP A 31 -7.68 -9.33 -10.80
CA ASP A 31 -6.39 -9.72 -10.24
C ASP A 31 -5.21 -9.01 -10.94
N GLY A 32 -4.29 -8.50 -10.13
CA GLY A 32 -3.09 -7.82 -10.61
C GLY A 32 -3.26 -6.34 -10.95
N PHE A 33 -4.47 -5.78 -10.84
CA PHE A 33 -4.74 -4.35 -10.97
C PHE A 33 -5.09 -3.73 -9.62
N PHE A 34 -4.55 -2.54 -9.36
CA PHE A 34 -4.69 -1.86 -8.07
C PHE A 34 -5.12 -0.42 -8.25
N GLU A 35 -5.98 0.05 -7.37
CA GLU A 35 -6.31 1.46 -7.20
C GLU A 35 -5.48 2.05 -6.06
N VAL A 36 -5.16 3.34 -6.14
CA VAL A 36 -4.36 4.00 -5.12
C VAL A 36 -5.20 4.95 -4.29
N LYS A 37 -5.08 4.82 -2.97
CA LYS A 37 -5.59 5.76 -1.99
C LYS A 37 -4.39 6.49 -1.40
N VAL A 38 -4.28 7.77 -1.72
CA VAL A 38 -3.12 8.60 -1.34
C VAL A 38 -3.51 9.52 -0.20
N LYS A 39 -2.69 9.58 0.85
CA LYS A 39 -2.88 10.50 1.98
C LYS A 39 -1.89 11.68 1.99
N SER A 40 -0.79 11.63 1.22
CA SER A 40 0.29 12.63 1.24
C SER A 40 0.84 12.93 -0.18
N PRO A 41 1.33 14.14 -0.47
CA PRO A 41 0.73 15.02 -1.48
C PRO A 41 0.39 14.31 -2.81
N THR A 42 -0.89 14.41 -3.17
CA THR A 42 -1.61 13.74 -4.26
C THR A 42 -1.06 13.96 -5.67
N GLU A 43 -0.21 14.98 -5.90
CA GLU A 43 0.29 15.30 -7.25
C GLU A 43 1.24 14.25 -7.83
N MET A 44 1.88 13.43 -7.00
CA MET A 44 2.79 12.37 -7.46
C MET A 44 2.10 11.03 -7.76
N PHE A 45 0.83 10.88 -7.35
CA PHE A 45 0.14 9.59 -7.35
C PHE A 45 -1.32 9.79 -7.77
N PRO A 46 -1.64 9.76 -9.07
CA PRO A 46 -3.02 9.91 -9.53
C PRO A 46 -3.92 8.81 -8.95
N THR A 47 -5.00 9.23 -8.29
CA THR A 47 -5.94 8.36 -7.55
C THR A 47 -7.00 7.70 -8.43
N ASP A 48 -7.07 8.07 -9.71
CA ASP A 48 -8.10 7.60 -10.66
C ASP A 48 -7.51 6.73 -11.80
N ILE A 49 -6.37 6.09 -11.56
CA ILE A 49 -5.75 5.16 -12.51
C ILE A 49 -5.50 3.79 -11.87
N PHE A 50 -5.50 2.76 -12.72
CA PHE A 50 -5.15 1.41 -12.33
C PHE A 50 -3.65 1.18 -12.49
N TYR A 51 -3.05 0.62 -11.45
CA TYR A 51 -1.64 0.26 -11.40
C TYR A 51 -1.49 -1.25 -11.52
N THR A 52 -0.47 -1.71 -12.25
CA THR A 52 -0.12 -3.14 -12.27
C THR A 52 0.88 -3.46 -11.16
N ARG A 53 1.05 -4.75 -10.87
CA ARG A 53 2.05 -5.22 -9.89
C ARG A 53 3.46 -4.73 -10.19
N GLU A 54 3.84 -4.71 -11.47
CA GLU A 54 5.16 -4.24 -11.91
C GLU A 54 5.37 -2.77 -11.54
N TYR A 55 4.37 -1.92 -11.78
CA TYR A 55 4.44 -0.50 -11.49
C TYR A 55 4.46 -0.21 -9.99
N ILE A 56 3.72 -0.98 -9.18
CA ILE A 56 3.82 -0.92 -7.72
C ILE A 56 5.23 -1.28 -7.25
N GLY A 57 5.87 -2.27 -7.88
CA GLY A 57 7.25 -2.63 -7.62
C GLY A 57 8.22 -1.46 -7.79
N GLU A 58 8.04 -0.63 -8.83
CA GLU A 58 8.84 0.59 -9.04
C GLU A 58 8.66 1.60 -7.89
N PHE A 59 7.44 1.74 -7.36
CA PHE A 59 7.20 2.61 -6.20
C PHE A 59 7.82 2.07 -4.91
N LEU A 60 7.73 0.77 -4.67
CA LEU A 60 8.36 0.14 -3.50
C LEU A 60 9.88 0.32 -3.50
N MET A 61 10.49 0.40 -4.69
CA MET A 61 11.92 0.66 -4.90
C MET A 61 12.27 2.15 -5.05
N SER A 62 11.27 3.03 -5.07
CA SER A 62 11.49 4.46 -5.26
C SER A 62 12.24 5.08 -4.07
N LYS A 63 12.84 6.26 -4.31
CA LYS A 63 13.50 7.04 -3.25
C LYS A 63 12.50 7.74 -2.31
N TYR A 64 11.19 7.58 -2.54
CA TYR A 64 10.17 8.23 -1.74
C TYR A 64 10.09 7.57 -0.36
N LYS A 65 10.08 8.40 0.66
CA LYS A 65 10.07 8.00 2.07
C LYS A 65 8.64 7.76 2.54
N LEU A 66 7.97 6.75 2.00
CA LEU A 66 6.56 6.48 2.25
C LEU A 66 6.37 5.15 3.00
N HIS A 67 5.40 5.15 3.92
CA HIS A 67 4.79 3.94 4.44
C HIS A 67 3.77 3.46 3.41
N ILE A 68 4.04 2.31 2.80
CA ILE A 68 3.22 1.76 1.72
C ILE A 68 2.48 0.54 2.24
N LEU A 69 1.16 0.55 2.08
CA LEU A 69 0.29 -0.59 2.30
C LEU A 69 -0.22 -1.10 0.95
N ILE A 70 -0.24 -2.41 0.77
CA ILE A 70 -0.83 -3.08 -0.37
C ILE A 70 -1.86 -4.06 0.19
N GLU A 71 -3.12 -3.91 -0.18
CA GLU A 71 -4.23 -4.78 0.17
C GLU A 71 -4.60 -5.59 -1.08
N SER A 72 -4.60 -6.91 -0.96
CA SER A 72 -4.99 -7.84 -2.03
C SER A 72 -6.47 -8.20 -1.89
N ASN A 73 -7.13 -8.53 -3.00
CA ASN A 73 -8.57 -8.81 -3.00
C ASN A 73 -8.92 -10.13 -2.28
N ASN A 74 -7.91 -10.98 -2.04
CA ASN A 74 -7.99 -12.24 -1.32
C ASN A 74 -7.79 -12.08 0.20
N GLY A 75 -7.83 -10.85 0.72
CA GLY A 75 -7.68 -10.56 2.14
C GLY A 75 -6.23 -10.56 2.64
N MET A 76 -5.24 -10.69 1.76
CA MET A 76 -3.82 -10.56 2.15
C MET A 76 -3.38 -9.10 2.11
N PHE A 77 -2.41 -8.73 2.95
CA PHE A 77 -1.76 -7.42 2.88
C PHE A 77 -0.24 -7.50 2.94
N LEU A 78 0.40 -6.48 2.38
CA LEU A 78 1.83 -6.21 2.51
C LEU A 78 2.04 -4.78 2.99
N TYR A 79 2.76 -4.63 4.09
CA TYR A 79 3.16 -3.34 4.64
C TYR A 79 4.67 -3.14 4.50
N GLN A 80 5.05 -2.10 3.78
CA GLN A 80 6.41 -1.58 3.72
C GLN A 80 6.48 -0.33 4.60
N PRO A 81 7.07 -0.40 5.82
CA PRO A 81 7.39 0.81 6.56
C PRO A 81 8.40 1.64 5.78
N ASN A 82 8.43 2.94 6.02
CA ASN A 82 9.39 3.85 5.41
C ASN A 82 10.82 3.33 5.55
N ARG A 83 11.40 2.89 4.43
CA ARG A 83 12.77 2.40 4.38
C ARG A 83 13.72 3.58 4.27
N LEU A 84 14.07 4.14 5.42
CA LEU A 84 15.39 4.71 5.59
C LEU A 84 16.10 3.97 6.71
N GLY A 85 17.30 3.51 6.37
CA GLY A 85 18.24 2.98 7.33
C GLY A 85 18.40 3.93 8.51
N GLU A 86 18.54 3.31 9.66
CA GLU A 86 19.29 3.86 10.79
C GLU A 86 20.46 4.68 10.23
N LYS A 87 20.48 5.99 10.54
CA LYS A 87 21.67 6.81 10.31
C LYS A 87 22.81 6.32 11.19
#